data_AF-A0A1Y0FRD0-F1
#
_entry.id   AF-A0A1Y0FRD0-F1
#
_cell.length_a   1.000
_cell.length_b   1.000
_cell.length_c   1.000
_cell.angle_alpha   90.00
_cell.angle_beta   90.00
_cell.angle_gamma   90.00
#
_symmetry.space_group_name_H-M   'P 1'
#
loop_
_entity.id
_entity.type
_entity.pdbx_description
1 polymer ?
#
loop_
_entity_poly.entity_id
_entity_poly.type
_entity_poly.pdbx_seq_one_letter_code
_entity_poly.pdbx_strand_id
1 'polypeptide(L)'
;MLYGVIGTLLAGAGIGCLYASWKNLLGGRGWLVPAGWFILLVATACWIMASGAEFGISFSLLVSPLIAWGVMLVKADIRPQRLQEWEAGQASLPGVKTLLRHGGLFVASVLLAGAAATLTSVALVMLLPWTTVNAMVTAVILVPVLWGLASYWVCADTKVFRPVFWLALASGLSALLIYV
;
A
#
# COMPACT_ATOMS: atom_id res chain seq x y z
N MET A 1 0.31 -27.03 10.03
CA MET A 1 -0.63 -26.32 10.94
C MET A 1 0.05 -25.84 12.22
N LEU A 2 0.73 -26.71 12.99
CA LEU A 2 1.40 -26.33 14.26
C LEU A 2 2.37 -25.15 14.12
N TYR A 3 3.29 -25.18 13.14
CA TYR A 3 4.24 -24.08 12.89
C TYR A 3 3.57 -22.75 12.55
N GLY A 4 2.40 -22.77 11.89
CA GLY A 4 1.66 -21.55 11.58
C GLY A 4 1.11 -20.87 12.82
N VAL A 5 0.56 -21.64 13.77
CA VAL A 5 0.07 -21.12 15.06
C VAL A 5 1.22 -20.55 15.89
N ILE A 6 2.34 -21.28 15.95
CA ILE A 6 3.56 -20.82 16.65
C ILE A 6 4.07 -19.51 16.05
N GLY A 7 4.13 -19.40 14.72
CA GLY A 7 4.50 -18.17 14.02
C GLY A 7 3.62 -16.98 14.41
N THR A 8 2.30 -17.17 14.44
CA THR A 8 1.35 -16.11 14.84
C THR A 8 1.52 -15.68 16.30
N LEU A 9 1.71 -16.62 17.23
CA LEU A 9 1.96 -16.30 18.64
C LEU A 9 3.27 -15.54 18.84
N LEU A 10 4.33 -15.97 18.15
CA LEU A 10 5.62 -15.26 18.16
C LEU A 10 5.49 -13.87 17.55
N ALA A 11 4.76 -13.70 16.45
CA ALA A 11 4.52 -12.38 15.86
C ALA A 11 3.80 -11.44 16.84
N GLY A 12 2.79 -11.94 17.56
CA GLY A 12 2.13 -11.20 18.64
C GLY A 12 3.08 -10.80 19.76
N ALA A 13 3.95 -11.71 20.20
CA ALA A 13 4.96 -11.42 21.22
C ALA A 13 5.98 -10.37 20.75
N GLY A 14 6.49 -10.49 19.52
CA GLY A 14 7.44 -9.55 18.94
C GLY A 14 6.85 -8.14 18.81
N ILE A 15 5.61 -8.04 18.33
CA ILE A 15 4.86 -6.76 18.27
C ILE A 15 4.61 -6.21 19.67
N GLY A 16 4.29 -7.07 20.65
CA GLY A 16 4.16 -6.69 22.05
C GLY A 16 5.44 -6.08 22.63
N CYS A 17 6.61 -6.67 22.33
CA CYS A 17 7.92 -6.12 22.72
C CYS A 17 8.17 -4.74 22.10
N LEU A 18 7.90 -4.58 20.80
CA LEU A 18 8.04 -3.30 20.11
C LEU A 18 7.08 -2.23 20.67
N TYR A 19 5.83 -2.62 20.92
CA TYR A 19 4.83 -1.74 21.54
C TYR A 19 5.25 -1.30 22.96
N ALA A 20 5.70 -2.24 23.79
CA ALA A 20 6.16 -1.95 25.14
C ALA A 20 7.40 -1.04 25.15
N SER A 21 8.31 -1.23 24.20
CA SER A 21 9.44 -0.34 23.97
C SER A 21 8.97 1.06 23.59
N TRP A 22 8.03 1.19 22.65
CA TRP A 22 7.57 2.49 22.15
C TRP A 22 6.81 3.29 23.22
N LYS A 23 5.97 2.62 24.01
CA LYS A 23 5.23 3.25 25.11
C LYS A 23 6.06 3.39 26.39
N ASN A 24 7.34 3.00 26.40
CA ASN A 24 8.21 2.98 27.57
C ASN A 24 7.62 2.24 28.79
N LEU A 25 6.74 1.25 28.56
CA LEU A 25 6.01 0.55 29.64
C LEU A 25 6.93 -0.21 30.58
N LEU A 26 8.10 -0.63 30.09
CA LEU A 26 9.09 -1.41 30.81
C LEU A 26 10.36 -0.60 31.14
N GLY A 27 10.24 0.74 31.21
CA GLY A 27 11.31 1.61 31.70
C GLY A 27 12.46 1.84 30.72
N GLY A 28 12.17 2.17 29.45
CA GLY A 28 13.19 2.63 28.48
C GLY A 28 14.23 1.58 28.07
N ARG A 29 13.89 0.29 28.19
CA ARG A 29 14.77 -0.83 27.82
C ARG A 29 14.96 -0.91 26.31
N GLY A 30 16.01 -0.26 25.80
CA GLY A 30 16.41 -0.29 24.39
C GLY A 30 16.65 -1.69 23.80
N TRP A 31 16.83 -2.72 24.64
CA TRP A 31 16.98 -4.12 24.19
C TRP A 31 15.67 -4.73 23.67
N LEU A 32 14.50 -4.17 24.01
CA LEU A 32 13.20 -4.67 23.56
C LEU A 32 12.99 -4.50 22.05
N VAL A 33 13.62 -3.49 21.44
CA VAL A 33 13.57 -3.27 19.99
C VAL A 33 14.26 -4.41 19.22
N PRO A 34 15.57 -4.69 19.44
CA PRO A 34 16.23 -5.78 18.73
C PRO A 34 15.62 -7.14 19.07
N ALA A 35 15.15 -7.37 20.31
CA ALA A 35 14.46 -8.61 20.66
C ALA A 35 13.13 -8.78 19.92
N GLY A 36 12.32 -7.71 19.80
CA GLY A 36 11.08 -7.74 19.04
C GLY A 36 11.30 -8.08 17.57
N TRP A 37 12.31 -7.48 16.94
CA TRP A 37 12.70 -7.79 15.56
C TRP A 37 13.20 -9.23 15.41
N PHE A 38 14.02 -9.71 16.34
CA PHE A 38 14.50 -11.09 16.32
C PHE A 38 13.33 -12.09 16.41
N ILE A 39 12.39 -11.86 17.33
CA ILE A 39 11.20 -12.69 17.48
C ILE A 39 10.35 -12.69 16.19
N LEU A 40 10.23 -11.55 15.49
CA LEU A 40 9.53 -11.47 14.21
C LEU A 40 10.25 -12.26 13.09
N LEU A 41 11.59 -12.28 13.09
CA LEU A 41 12.34 -13.12 12.15
C LEU A 41 12.13 -14.60 12.43
N VAL A 42 12.10 -15.02 13.69
CA VAL A 42 11.78 -16.40 14.08
C VAL A 42 10.33 -16.76 13.70
N ALA A 43 9.38 -15.84 13.90
CA ALA A 43 8.00 -16.02 13.44
C ALA A 43 7.93 -16.23 11.92
N THR A 44 8.70 -15.45 11.15
CA THR A 44 8.82 -15.59 9.70
C THR A 44 9.36 -16.96 9.31
N ALA A 45 10.42 -17.44 9.98
CA ALA A 45 10.96 -18.78 9.74
C ALA A 45 9.92 -19.88 10.00
N CYS A 46 9.09 -19.75 11.05
CA CYS A 46 7.99 -20.68 11.32
C CYS A 46 6.95 -20.70 10.20
N TRP A 47 6.58 -19.55 9.62
CA TRP A 47 5.66 -19.51 8.48
C TRP A 47 6.27 -20.07 7.19
N ILE A 48 7.57 -19.84 6.97
CA ILE A 48 8.32 -20.46 5.86
C ILE A 48 8.29 -21.99 5.98
N MET A 49 8.56 -22.53 7.18
CA MET A 49 8.49 -23.97 7.42
C MET A 49 7.06 -24.53 7.27
N ALA A 50 6.04 -23.72 7.56
CA ALA A 50 4.64 -24.15 7.49
C ALA A 50 4.06 -24.18 6.07
N SER A 51 4.51 -23.28 5.19
CA SER A 51 3.84 -23.00 3.91
C SER A 51 4.77 -22.81 2.71
N GLY A 52 6.08 -22.95 2.91
CA GLY A 52 7.10 -22.64 1.90
C GLY A 52 7.59 -21.20 1.99
N ALA A 53 8.72 -20.91 1.35
CA ALA A 53 9.38 -19.61 1.44
C ALA A 53 8.52 -18.48 0.86
N GLU A 54 7.91 -18.70 -0.31
CA GLU A 54 7.07 -17.71 -0.99
C GLU A 54 5.90 -17.28 -0.11
N PHE A 55 5.06 -18.24 0.30
CA PHE A 55 3.88 -17.97 1.13
C PHE A 55 4.26 -17.53 2.56
N GLY A 56 5.31 -18.09 3.13
CA GLY A 56 5.74 -17.76 4.50
C GLY A 56 6.19 -16.30 4.64
N ILE A 57 6.91 -15.78 3.64
CA ILE A 57 7.30 -14.37 3.59
C ILE A 57 6.06 -13.49 3.38
N SER A 58 5.17 -13.86 2.46
CA SER A 58 3.90 -13.13 2.26
C SER A 58 3.06 -13.07 3.53
N PHE A 59 2.94 -14.17 4.28
CA PHE A 59 2.23 -14.20 5.55
C PHE A 59 2.88 -13.30 6.60
N SER A 60 4.21 -13.30 6.71
CA SER A 60 4.90 -12.40 7.63
C SER A 60 4.60 -10.92 7.35
N LEU A 61 4.69 -10.53 6.08
CA LEU A 61 4.44 -9.15 5.66
C LEU A 61 2.97 -8.71 5.80
N LEU A 62 2.01 -9.65 5.74
CA LEU A 62 0.58 -9.34 5.87
C LEU A 62 0.07 -9.46 7.31
N VAL A 63 0.42 -10.54 8.01
CA VAL A 63 -0.14 -10.86 9.33
C VAL A 63 0.46 -9.99 10.42
N SER A 64 1.76 -9.70 10.39
CA SER A 64 2.41 -8.84 11.38
C SER A 64 1.79 -7.43 11.48
N PRO A 65 1.59 -6.67 10.38
CA PRO A 65 0.92 -5.36 10.48
C PRO A 65 -0.55 -5.48 10.91
N LEU A 66 -1.27 -6.54 10.51
CA LEU A 66 -2.64 -6.77 10.98
C LEU A 66 -2.71 -6.98 12.50
N ILE A 67 -1.79 -7.77 13.07
CA ILE A 67 -1.68 -7.94 14.52
C ILE A 67 -1.35 -6.59 15.18
N ALA A 68 -0.42 -5.82 14.63
CA ALA A 68 -0.07 -4.50 15.16
C ALA A 68 -1.26 -3.53 15.15
N TRP A 69 -2.03 -3.49 14.07
CA TRP A 69 -3.27 -2.71 14.00
C TRP A 69 -4.31 -3.22 14.99
N GLY A 70 -4.48 -4.54 15.14
CA GLY A 70 -5.37 -5.11 16.15
C GLY A 70 -5.00 -4.65 17.57
N VAL A 71 -3.72 -4.68 17.92
CA VAL A 71 -3.22 -4.16 19.21
C VAL A 71 -3.49 -2.67 19.36
N MET A 72 -3.29 -1.88 18.31
CA MET A 72 -3.56 -0.44 18.32
C MET A 72 -5.04 -0.12 18.46
N LEU A 73 -5.94 -0.87 17.82
CA LEU A 73 -7.38 -0.68 17.92
C LEU A 73 -7.90 -1.01 19.33
N VAL A 74 -7.40 -2.08 19.95
CA VAL A 74 -7.78 -2.43 21.34
C VAL A 74 -7.26 -1.41 22.34
N LYS A 75 -6.10 -0.81 22.07
CA LYS A 75 -5.45 0.19 22.94
C LYS A 75 -5.61 1.62 22.42
N ALA A 76 -6.57 1.86 21.53
CA ALA A 76 -6.78 3.17 20.94
C ALA A 76 -7.30 4.10 22.04
N ASP A 77 -6.39 4.90 22.58
CA ASP A 77 -6.74 5.98 23.48
C ASP A 77 -7.31 7.09 22.61
N ILE A 78 -8.65 7.12 22.47
CA ILE A 78 -9.37 8.19 21.79
C ILE A 78 -9.23 9.41 22.70
N ARG A 79 -8.08 10.06 22.61
CA ARG A 79 -7.89 11.37 23.23
C ARG A 79 -8.92 12.28 22.57
N PRO A 80 -9.76 13.00 23.34
CA PRO A 80 -10.51 14.09 22.75
C PRO A 80 -9.47 14.97 22.08
N GLN A 81 -9.56 15.11 20.76
CA GLN A 81 -8.76 16.10 20.04
C GLN A 81 -8.92 17.38 20.84
N ARG A 82 -7.81 17.91 21.38
CA ARG A 82 -7.80 19.31 21.78
C ARG A 82 -8.27 20.01 20.52
N LEU A 83 -9.48 20.55 20.56
CA LEU A 83 -9.96 21.48 19.57
C LEU A 83 -8.93 22.60 19.63
N GLN A 84 -7.90 22.48 18.81
CA GLN A 84 -7.10 23.61 18.41
C GLN A 84 -8.18 24.53 17.85
N GLU A 85 -8.43 25.62 18.55
CA GLU A 85 -9.32 26.69 18.09
C GLU A 85 -8.73 27.09 16.75
N TRP A 86 -9.18 26.42 15.70
CA TRP A 86 -8.97 26.83 14.34
C TRP A 86 -9.67 28.16 14.35
N GLU A 87 -8.89 29.24 14.37
CA GLU A 87 -9.41 30.55 14.02
C GLU A 87 -10.33 30.30 12.85
N ALA A 88 -11.61 30.65 13.03
CA ALA A 88 -12.63 30.50 12.01
C ALA A 88 -12.32 31.50 10.88
N GLY A 89 -11.16 31.33 10.24
CA GLY A 89 -10.88 31.82 8.92
C GLY A 89 -11.97 31.23 8.07
N GLN A 90 -12.93 32.07 7.73
CA GLN A 90 -14.07 31.74 6.89
C GLN A 90 -13.59 30.78 5.81
N ALA A 91 -14.07 29.54 5.87
CA ALA A 91 -13.78 28.54 4.86
C ALA A 91 -14.40 29.05 3.54
N SER A 92 -13.64 29.89 2.84
CA SER A 92 -14.05 30.45 1.57
C SER A 92 -14.16 29.27 0.61
N LEU A 93 -15.37 29.07 0.08
CA LEU A 93 -15.58 28.03 -0.92
C LEU A 93 -14.61 28.28 -2.08
N PRO A 94 -13.86 27.26 -2.52
CA PRO A 94 -12.96 27.43 -3.65
C PRO A 94 -13.79 27.87 -4.86
N GLY A 95 -13.31 28.89 -5.58
CA GLY A 95 -13.99 29.36 -6.79
C GLY A 95 -14.21 28.22 -7.80
N VAL A 96 -15.28 28.31 -8.59
CA VAL A 96 -15.69 27.27 -9.57
C VAL A 96 -14.54 26.82 -10.48
N LYS A 97 -13.66 27.74 -10.88
CA LYS A 97 -12.46 27.45 -11.68
C LYS A 97 -11.48 26.52 -10.95
N THR A 98 -11.28 26.72 -9.66
CA THR A 98 -10.43 25.87 -8.82
C THR A 98 -11.07 24.50 -8.65
N LEU A 99 -12.39 24.45 -8.43
CA LEU A 99 -13.13 23.20 -8.32
C LEU A 99 -13.05 22.37 -9.62
N LEU A 100 -13.28 22.99 -10.77
CA LEU A 100 -13.15 22.34 -12.09
C LEU A 100 -11.73 21.83 -12.33
N ARG A 101 -10.71 22.61 -11.97
CA ARG A 101 -9.30 22.19 -12.13
C ARG A 101 -8.99 20.97 -11.28
N HIS A 102 -9.40 20.94 -10.01
CA HIS A 102 -9.15 19.80 -9.13
C HIS A 102 -10.00 18.59 -9.51
N GLY A 103 -11.24 18.80 -9.96
CA GLY A 103 -12.07 17.74 -10.53
C GLY A 103 -11.44 17.11 -11.77
N GLY A 104 -10.90 17.92 -12.68
CA GLY A 104 -10.16 17.42 -13.85
C GLY A 104 -8.90 16.66 -13.48
N LEU A 105 -8.13 17.17 -12.50
CA LEU A 105 -6.97 16.46 -11.95
C LEU A 105 -7.35 15.12 -11.33
N PHE A 106 -8.46 15.06 -10.59
CA PHE A 106 -8.98 13.83 -10.01
C PHE A 106 -9.36 12.81 -11.08
N VAL A 107 -10.09 13.24 -12.11
CA VAL A 107 -10.47 12.36 -13.24
C VAL A 107 -9.21 11.84 -13.94
N ALA A 108 -8.22 12.69 -14.17
CA ALA A 108 -6.97 12.31 -14.82
C ALA A 108 -6.11 11.35 -13.97
N SER A 109 -5.96 11.63 -12.67
CA SER A 109 -5.10 10.84 -11.78
C SER A 109 -5.77 9.56 -11.29
N VAL A 110 -7.09 9.51 -11.16
CA VAL A 110 -7.79 8.32 -10.67
C VAL A 110 -8.25 7.47 -11.83
N LEU A 111 -9.11 8.01 -12.69
CA LEU A 111 -9.78 7.22 -13.73
C LEU A 111 -8.85 6.96 -14.92
N LEU A 112 -8.26 8.01 -15.50
CA LEU A 112 -7.43 7.85 -16.70
C LEU A 112 -6.12 7.13 -16.39
N ALA A 113 -5.41 7.53 -15.33
CA ALA A 113 -4.19 6.84 -14.93
C ALA A 113 -4.44 5.40 -14.47
N GLY A 114 -5.58 5.13 -13.80
CA GLY A 114 -5.97 3.77 -13.41
C GLY A 114 -6.28 2.88 -14.62
N ALA A 115 -7.01 3.40 -15.60
CA ALA A 115 -7.30 2.70 -16.85
C ALA A 115 -6.00 2.43 -17.64
N ALA A 116 -5.15 3.44 -17.78
CA ALA A 116 -3.85 3.32 -18.44
C ALA A 116 -2.96 2.28 -17.76
N ALA A 117 -2.85 2.31 -16.43
CA ALA A 117 -2.08 1.34 -15.67
C ALA A 117 -2.59 -0.07 -15.86
N THR A 118 -3.91 -0.27 -15.82
CA THR A 118 -4.54 -1.59 -16.01
C THR A 118 -4.26 -2.15 -17.40
N LEU A 119 -4.55 -1.37 -18.45
CA LEU A 119 -4.35 -1.80 -19.83
C LEU A 119 -2.87 -2.04 -20.13
N THR A 120 -1.99 -1.14 -19.67
CA THR A 120 -0.55 -1.26 -19.89
C THR A 120 0.02 -2.48 -19.17
N SER A 121 -0.39 -2.75 -17.92
CA SER A 121 0.04 -3.96 -17.19
C SER A 121 -0.33 -5.25 -17.92
N VAL A 122 -1.57 -5.33 -18.43
CA VAL A 122 -2.04 -6.50 -19.17
C VAL A 122 -1.28 -6.65 -20.49
N ALA A 123 -1.18 -5.56 -21.27
CA ALA A 123 -0.47 -5.58 -22.55
C ALA A 123 1.01 -5.94 -22.38
N LEU A 124 1.69 -5.41 -21.35
CA LEU A 124 3.06 -5.77 -21.05
C LEU A 124 3.20 -7.26 -20.82
N VAL A 125 2.38 -7.83 -19.94
CA VAL A 125 2.47 -9.24 -19.56
C VAL A 125 2.15 -10.19 -20.74
N MET A 126 1.27 -9.80 -21.66
CA MET A 126 1.01 -10.59 -22.89
C MET A 126 2.24 -10.74 -23.79
N LEU A 127 3.21 -9.83 -23.69
CA LEU A 127 4.47 -9.90 -24.45
C LEU A 127 5.51 -10.83 -23.80
N LEU A 128 5.30 -11.27 -22.55
CA LEU A 128 6.23 -12.17 -21.86
C LEU A 128 5.84 -13.65 -22.07
N PRO A 129 6.83 -14.55 -22.25
CA PRO A 129 6.60 -15.99 -22.40
C PRO A 129 6.33 -16.66 -21.04
N TRP A 130 5.31 -16.19 -20.33
CA TRP A 130 4.96 -16.68 -18.99
C TRP A 130 3.69 -17.54 -19.01
N THR A 131 3.57 -18.39 -18.00
CA THR A 131 2.32 -19.12 -17.74
C THR A 131 1.22 -18.14 -17.37
N THR A 132 -0.04 -18.50 -17.66
CA THR A 132 -1.20 -17.65 -17.38
C THR A 132 -1.28 -17.21 -15.92
N VAL A 133 -0.90 -18.09 -14.98
CA VAL A 133 -0.90 -17.78 -13.55
C VAL A 133 0.13 -16.70 -13.22
N ASN A 134 1.37 -16.86 -13.68
CA ASN A 134 2.44 -15.88 -13.44
C ASN A 134 2.09 -14.53 -14.09
N ALA A 135 1.56 -14.58 -15.30
CA ALA A 135 1.06 -13.42 -16.02
C ALA A 135 0.01 -12.63 -15.20
N MET A 136 -1.04 -13.30 -14.73
CA MET A 136 -2.09 -12.65 -13.93
C MET A 136 -1.55 -12.03 -12.64
N VAL A 137 -0.70 -12.75 -11.90
CA VAL A 137 -0.09 -12.25 -10.67
C VAL A 137 0.77 -11.01 -10.94
N THR A 138 1.62 -11.05 -11.97
CA THR A 138 2.46 -9.90 -12.30
C THR A 138 1.66 -8.70 -12.78
N ALA A 139 0.61 -8.91 -13.57
CA ALA A 139 -0.27 -7.82 -14.00
C ALA A 139 -0.89 -7.12 -12.78
N VAL A 140 -1.46 -7.88 -11.84
CA VAL A 140 -2.08 -7.34 -10.61
C VAL A 140 -1.08 -6.57 -9.75
N ILE A 141 0.16 -7.04 -9.63
CA ILE A 141 1.21 -6.33 -8.89
C ILE A 141 1.66 -5.06 -9.61
N LEU A 142 1.72 -5.06 -10.93
CA LEU A 142 2.13 -3.89 -11.73
C LEU A 142 1.11 -2.75 -11.70
N VAL A 143 -0.20 -3.05 -11.65
CA VAL A 143 -1.25 -2.02 -11.68
C VAL A 143 -1.06 -0.91 -10.62
N PRO A 144 -0.93 -1.18 -9.31
CA PRO A 144 -0.79 -0.12 -8.31
C PRO A 144 0.52 0.66 -8.48
N VAL A 145 1.59 0.02 -8.97
CA VAL A 145 2.88 0.69 -9.22
C VAL A 145 2.75 1.67 -10.39
N LEU A 146 2.23 1.20 -11.53
CA LEU A 146 2.02 2.04 -12.71
C LEU A 146 0.99 3.14 -12.43
N TRP A 147 -0.08 2.82 -11.71
CA TRP A 147 -1.10 3.80 -11.36
C TRP A 147 -0.56 4.87 -10.41
N GLY A 148 0.22 4.49 -9.40
CA GLY A 148 0.88 5.44 -8.50
C GLY A 148 1.82 6.38 -9.24
N LEU A 149 2.66 5.85 -10.14
CA LEU A 149 3.58 6.64 -10.96
C LEU A 149 2.84 7.58 -11.91
N ALA A 150 1.81 7.09 -12.60
CA ALA A 150 0.99 7.88 -13.51
C ALA A 150 0.22 8.99 -12.77
N SER A 151 -0.35 8.67 -11.60
CA SER A 151 -1.04 9.64 -10.75
C SER A 151 -0.10 10.73 -10.26
N TYR A 152 1.09 10.34 -9.81
CA TYR A 152 2.14 11.27 -9.42
C TYR A 152 2.52 12.19 -10.58
N TRP A 153 2.74 11.64 -11.78
CA TRP A 153 3.11 12.43 -12.95
C TRP A 153 2.02 13.43 -13.35
N VAL A 154 0.74 13.02 -13.33
CA VAL A 154 -0.41 13.91 -13.58
C VAL A 154 -0.42 15.10 -12.62
N CYS A 155 -0.13 14.86 -11.34
CA CYS A 155 -0.13 15.89 -10.31
C CYS A 155 1.12 16.76 -10.30
N ALA A 156 2.28 16.21 -10.69
CA ALA A 156 3.57 16.89 -10.67
C ALA A 156 3.82 17.76 -11.92
N ASP A 157 3.22 17.43 -13.07
CA ASP A 157 3.44 18.18 -14.30
C ASP A 157 2.72 19.54 -14.29
N THR A 158 3.46 20.59 -14.65
CA THR A 158 2.94 21.95 -14.82
C THR A 158 1.80 22.04 -15.84
N LYS A 159 1.79 21.17 -16.85
CA LYS A 159 0.80 21.16 -17.93
C LYS A 159 0.07 19.82 -17.97
N VAL A 160 -1.08 19.74 -17.30
CA VAL A 160 -1.93 18.52 -17.19
C VAL A 160 -2.24 17.86 -18.55
N PHE A 161 -2.28 18.63 -19.64
CA PHE A 161 -2.51 18.08 -20.97
C PHE A 161 -1.44 17.07 -21.42
N ARG A 162 -0.17 17.25 -21.04
CA ARG A 162 0.92 16.32 -21.42
C ARG A 162 0.71 14.92 -20.84
N PRO A 163 0.57 14.72 -19.52
CA PRO A 163 0.35 13.39 -18.97
C PRO A 163 -1.00 12.81 -19.44
N VAL A 164 -2.06 13.61 -19.57
CA VAL A 164 -3.35 13.13 -20.09
C VAL A 164 -3.21 12.57 -21.51
N PHE A 165 -2.51 13.27 -22.39
CA PHE A 165 -2.27 12.82 -23.76
C PHE A 165 -1.48 11.49 -23.79
N TRP A 166 -0.37 11.41 -23.05
CA TRP A 166 0.46 10.20 -23.02
C TRP A 166 -0.24 9.01 -22.39
N LEU A 167 -1.03 9.23 -21.33
CA LEU A 167 -1.83 8.17 -20.69
C LEU A 167 -2.94 7.68 -21.62
N ALA A 168 -3.62 8.59 -22.33
CA ALA A 168 -4.62 8.21 -23.34
C ALA A 168 -3.98 7.43 -24.50
N LEU A 169 -2.81 7.85 -24.97
CA LEU A 169 -2.07 7.16 -26.01
C LEU A 169 -1.62 5.76 -25.56
N ALA A 170 -1.01 5.65 -24.37
CA ALA A 170 -0.60 4.36 -23.81
C ALA A 170 -1.80 3.42 -23.65
N SER A 171 -2.91 3.92 -23.12
CA SER A 171 -4.16 3.15 -23.00
C SER A 171 -4.66 2.66 -24.36
N GLY A 172 -4.66 3.53 -25.37
CA GLY A 172 -5.10 3.19 -26.73
C GLY A 172 -4.20 2.13 -27.38
N LEU A 173 -2.87 2.27 -27.28
CA LEU A 173 -1.92 1.30 -27.80
C LEU A 173 -2.04 -0.05 -27.09
N SER A 174 -2.18 -0.05 -25.77
CA SER A 174 -2.39 -1.27 -24.99
C SER A 174 -3.72 -1.94 -25.33
N ALA A 175 -4.80 -1.17 -25.50
CA ALA A 175 -6.08 -1.73 -25.92
C ALA A 175 -5.99 -2.37 -27.31
N LEU A 176 -5.30 -1.74 -28.27
CA LEU A 176 -5.06 -2.33 -29.58
C LEU A 176 -4.30 -3.66 -29.48
N LEU A 177 -3.24 -3.73 -28.66
CA LEU A 177 -2.49 -4.97 -28.46
C LEU A 177 -3.28 -6.09 -27.79
N ILE A 178 -4.28 -5.76 -26.95
CA ILE A 178 -5.07 -6.75 -26.22
C ILE A 178 -6.21 -7.30 -27.09
N TYR A 179 -6.82 -6.47 -27.93
CA TYR A 179 -8.06 -6.80 -28.63
C TYR A 179 -7.91 -7.03 -30.15
N VAL A 180 -6.71 -6.86 -30.71
CA VAL A 180 -6.38 -7.16 -32.12
C VAL A 180 -5.44 -8.35 -32.16
#